data_AF-A0A2V6USJ1-F1
#
_entry.id   AF-A0A2V6USJ1-F1
#
_cell.length_a   1.000
_cell.length_b   1.000
_cell.length_c   1.000
_cell.angle_alpha   90.00
_cell.angle_beta   90.00
_cell.angle_gamma   90.00
#
_symmetry.space_group_name_H-M   'P 1'
#
loop_
_entity.id
_entity.type
_entity.pdbx_description
1 polymer ?
#
loop_
_entity_poly.entity_id
_entity_poly.type
_entity_poly.pdbx_seq_one_letter_code
_entity_poly.pdbx_strand_id
1 'polypeptide(L)'
;MVVAMAIAGLAAVSSIAGARGRSAAALDPERLASLAAMDEALARQDFPAAVKAWRQARELALRSRTWRAPVEAAEAELRLAVATDRLREAKPTVRELFLVALFRARVEGAPDGALRAADGFVRLGDRDAAVLALRIAETIAARHGDDEARARVRVAADRILRPAADLTRSAQPGS
;
A
#
# COMPACT_ATOMS: atom_id res chain seq x y z
N MET A 1 -31.48 27.21 -55.77
CA MET A 1 -31.41 26.55 -54.45
C MET A 1 -30.45 25.39 -54.55
N VAL A 2 -29.38 25.43 -53.78
CA VAL A 2 -28.23 24.52 -53.81
C VAL A 2 -28.45 23.41 -52.78
N VAL A 3 -28.32 22.14 -53.18
CA VAL A 3 -28.12 21.03 -52.25
C VAL A 3 -26.63 20.92 -52.01
N ALA A 4 -26.16 21.29 -50.82
CA ALA A 4 -24.77 21.15 -50.41
C ALA A 4 -24.69 20.30 -49.14
N MET A 5 -24.11 19.13 -49.36
CA MET A 5 -23.66 18.12 -48.42
C MET A 5 -22.58 18.67 -47.48
N ALA A 6 -22.70 18.41 -46.17
CA ALA A 6 -21.58 18.29 -45.24
C ALA A 6 -22.05 17.73 -43.89
N ILE A 7 -22.01 16.41 -43.72
CA ILE A 7 -21.91 15.80 -42.39
C ILE A 7 -20.53 15.17 -42.33
N ALA A 8 -19.57 15.90 -41.78
CA ALA A 8 -18.26 15.36 -41.47
C ALA A 8 -17.73 15.98 -40.18
N GLY A 9 -17.60 15.12 -39.17
CA GLY A 9 -16.52 15.21 -38.19
C GLY A 9 -16.84 15.98 -36.92
N LEU A 10 -17.35 15.27 -35.90
CA LEU A 10 -16.73 15.30 -34.57
C LEU A 10 -17.34 14.21 -33.67
N ALA A 11 -16.54 13.19 -33.32
CA ALA A 11 -16.48 12.59 -31.98
C ALA A 11 -15.66 11.28 -32.03
N ALA A 12 -14.34 11.41 -31.91
CA ALA A 12 -13.49 10.30 -31.46
C ALA A 12 -12.53 10.79 -30.38
N VAL A 13 -13.07 11.35 -29.30
CA VAL A 13 -12.31 11.62 -28.06
C VAL A 13 -13.05 10.95 -26.89
N SER A 14 -13.13 9.63 -26.93
CA SER A 14 -13.65 8.83 -25.81
C SER A 14 -12.83 7.56 -25.53
N SER A 15 -11.67 7.38 -26.17
CA SER A 15 -10.88 6.13 -26.05
C SER A 15 -9.80 6.16 -24.97
N ILE A 16 -9.45 7.31 -24.41
CA ILE A 16 -8.34 7.40 -23.46
C ILE A 16 -8.75 6.94 -22.05
N ALA A 17 -10.02 7.14 -21.66
CA ALA A 17 -10.55 6.65 -20.38
C ALA A 17 -10.66 5.12 -20.34
N GLY A 18 -11.16 4.51 -21.42
CA GLY A 18 -11.31 3.06 -21.53
C GLY A 18 -9.98 2.30 -21.62
N ALA A 19 -8.98 2.83 -22.34
CA ALA A 19 -7.65 2.22 -22.41
C ALA A 19 -6.91 2.27 -21.06
N ARG A 20 -7.05 3.37 -20.30
CA ARG A 20 -6.46 3.51 -18.96
C ARG A 20 -7.10 2.59 -17.92
N GLY A 21 -8.43 2.41 -17.95
CA GLY A 21 -9.14 1.48 -17.06
C GLY A 21 -8.77 0.01 -17.32
N ARG A 22 -8.68 -0.40 -18.59
CA ARG A 22 -8.23 -1.75 -18.97
C ARG A 22 -6.77 -2.00 -18.62
N SER A 23 -5.91 -0.99 -18.75
CA SER A 23 -4.50 -1.09 -18.34
C SER A 23 -4.38 -1.22 -16.82
N ALA A 24 -5.08 -0.41 -16.03
CA ALA A 24 -5.11 -0.56 -14.58
C ALA A 24 -5.65 -1.94 -14.14
N ALA A 25 -6.71 -2.43 -14.79
CA ALA A 25 -7.29 -3.74 -14.51
C ALA A 25 -6.38 -4.91 -14.91
N ALA A 26 -5.52 -4.76 -15.92
CA ALA A 26 -4.55 -5.79 -16.32
C ALA A 26 -3.28 -5.81 -15.45
N LEU A 27 -2.89 -4.66 -14.89
CA LEU A 27 -1.74 -4.54 -13.99
C LEU A 27 -1.96 -5.28 -12.67
N ASP A 28 -3.20 -5.44 -12.22
CA ASP A 28 -3.50 -6.12 -10.96
C ASP A 28 -3.30 -7.65 -11.02
N PRO A 29 -3.81 -8.40 -12.02
CA PRO A 29 -3.54 -9.83 -12.18
C PRO A 29 -2.05 -10.16 -12.36
N GLU A 30 -1.32 -9.40 -13.18
CA GLU A 30 0.11 -9.65 -13.42
C GLU A 30 0.95 -9.41 -12.15
N ARG A 31 0.61 -8.36 -11.39
CA ARG A 31 1.24 -8.07 -10.10
C ARG A 31 0.98 -9.18 -9.10
N LEU A 32 -0.26 -9.64 -8.98
CA LEU A 32 -0.62 -10.74 -8.09
C LEU A 32 0.08 -12.05 -8.49
N ALA A 33 0.17 -12.33 -9.80
CA ALA A 33 0.93 -13.47 -10.31
C ALA A 33 2.43 -13.36 -9.97
N SER A 34 3.00 -12.15 -10.05
CA SER A 34 4.40 -11.89 -9.66
C SER A 34 4.62 -12.09 -8.15
N LEU A 35 3.68 -11.68 -7.30
CA LEU A 35 3.73 -11.95 -5.86
C LEU A 35 3.62 -13.45 -5.55
N ALA A 36 2.71 -14.17 -6.23
CA ALA A 36 2.58 -15.62 -6.07
C ALA A 36 3.84 -16.35 -6.55
N ALA A 37 4.45 -15.91 -7.65
CA ALA A 37 5.71 -16.47 -8.15
C ALA A 37 6.88 -16.22 -7.17
N MET A 38 6.89 -15.06 -6.49
CA MET A 38 7.85 -14.80 -5.42
C MET A 38 7.66 -15.78 -4.26
N ASP A 39 6.43 -15.96 -3.79
CA ASP A 39 6.12 -16.85 -2.67
C ASP A 39 6.46 -18.31 -2.97
N GLU A 40 6.17 -18.77 -4.18
CA GLU A 40 6.56 -20.09 -4.67
C GLU A 40 8.09 -20.24 -4.75
N ALA A 41 8.80 -19.23 -5.25
CA ALA A 41 10.26 -19.25 -5.29
C ALA A 41 10.88 -19.27 -3.87
N LEU A 42 10.30 -18.54 -2.92
CA LEU A 42 10.70 -18.59 -1.50
C LEU A 42 10.47 -19.98 -0.90
N ALA A 43 9.34 -20.63 -1.20
CA ALA A 43 9.05 -21.98 -0.74
C ALA A 43 10.08 -23.02 -1.25
N ARG A 44 10.62 -22.81 -2.45
CA ARG A 44 11.68 -23.64 -3.04
C ARG A 44 13.11 -23.19 -2.70
N GLN A 45 13.25 -22.15 -1.87
CA GLN A 45 14.55 -21.52 -1.54
C GLN A 45 15.32 -20.99 -2.77
N ASP A 46 14.60 -20.70 -3.87
CA ASP A 46 15.15 -20.07 -5.07
C ASP A 46 15.14 -18.54 -4.90
N PHE A 47 16.07 -18.04 -4.08
CA PHE A 47 16.15 -16.61 -3.76
C PHE A 47 16.38 -15.72 -4.99
N PRO A 48 17.21 -16.08 -6.00
CA PRO A 48 17.32 -15.29 -7.22
C PRO A 48 15.98 -15.14 -7.96
N ALA A 49 15.20 -16.22 -8.08
CA ALA A 49 13.87 -16.15 -8.69
C ALA A 49 12.90 -15.32 -7.84
N ALA A 50 12.95 -15.45 -6.51
CA ALA A 50 12.12 -14.65 -5.60
C ALA A 50 12.42 -13.14 -5.74
N VAL A 51 13.70 -12.75 -5.77
CA VAL A 51 14.10 -11.35 -5.98
C VAL A 51 13.61 -10.83 -7.34
N LYS A 52 13.73 -11.64 -8.40
CA LYS A 52 13.26 -11.26 -9.74
C LYS A 52 11.76 -11.02 -9.75
N ALA A 53 10.97 -11.96 -9.21
CA ALA A 53 9.53 -11.87 -9.14
C ALA A 53 9.06 -10.68 -8.28
N TRP A 54 9.73 -10.45 -7.14
CA TRP A 54 9.47 -9.28 -6.29
C TRP A 54 9.72 -7.95 -7.02
N ARG A 55 10.81 -7.83 -7.79
CA ARG A 55 11.09 -6.59 -8.56
C ARG A 55 9.98 -6.29 -9.56
N GLN A 56 9.47 -7.30 -10.26
CA GLN A 56 8.34 -7.15 -11.19
C GLN A 56 7.07 -6.74 -10.43
N ALA A 57 6.77 -7.39 -9.31
CA ALA A 57 5.63 -7.01 -8.47
C ALA A 57 5.73 -5.57 -7.96
N ARG A 58 6.91 -5.13 -7.50
CA ARG A 58 7.17 -3.75 -7.05
C ARG A 58 6.97 -2.75 -8.18
N GLU A 59 7.50 -3.02 -9.36
CA GLU A 59 7.34 -2.15 -10.51
C GLU A 59 5.86 -1.96 -10.88
N LEU A 60 5.10 -3.06 -10.96
CA LEU A 60 3.67 -3.03 -11.26
C LEU A 60 2.89 -2.33 -10.14
N ALA A 61 3.26 -2.53 -8.87
CA ALA A 61 2.65 -1.84 -7.73
C ALA A 61 2.86 -0.32 -7.77
N LEU A 62 4.05 0.13 -8.17
CA LEU A 62 4.35 1.55 -8.33
C LEU A 62 3.60 2.17 -9.52
N ARG A 63 3.25 1.39 -10.56
CA ARG A 63 2.39 1.86 -11.66
C ARG A 63 0.90 1.90 -11.31
N SER A 64 0.46 1.08 -10.35
CA SER A 64 -0.92 1.15 -9.85
C SER A 64 -1.22 2.54 -9.28
N ARG A 65 -2.49 2.95 -9.32
CA ARG A 65 -2.93 4.20 -8.68
C ARG A 65 -3.54 3.97 -7.31
N THR A 66 -3.65 2.72 -6.87
CA THR A 66 -4.23 2.38 -5.58
C THR A 66 -3.19 2.38 -4.48
N TRP A 67 -3.63 2.66 -3.26
CA TRP A 67 -2.82 2.54 -2.05
C TRP A 67 -2.44 1.09 -1.73
N ARG A 68 -3.26 0.11 -2.12
CA ARG A 68 -3.10 -1.29 -1.72
C ARG A 68 -1.89 -1.95 -2.37
N ALA A 69 -1.65 -1.71 -3.65
CA ALA A 69 -0.56 -2.33 -4.38
C ALA A 69 0.84 -2.06 -3.77
N PRO A 70 1.22 -0.82 -3.41
CA PRO A 70 2.51 -0.57 -2.75
C PRO A 70 2.59 -1.15 -1.33
N VAL A 71 1.48 -1.27 -0.58
CA VAL A 71 1.47 -2.00 0.71
C VAL A 71 1.86 -3.46 0.51
N GLU A 72 1.23 -4.15 -0.44
CA GLU A 72 1.49 -5.56 -0.72
C GLU A 72 2.95 -5.77 -1.18
N ALA A 73 3.49 -4.85 -1.98
CA ALA A 73 4.91 -4.89 -2.37
C ALA A 73 5.87 -4.65 -1.18
N ALA A 74 5.50 -3.79 -0.23
CA ALA A 74 6.27 -3.54 0.99
C ALA A 74 6.26 -4.76 1.91
N GLU A 75 5.10 -5.40 2.08
CA GLU A 75 4.96 -6.64 2.85
C GLU A 75 5.72 -7.80 2.19
N ALA A 76 5.72 -7.87 0.85
CA ALA A 76 6.52 -8.82 0.09
C ALA A 76 8.03 -8.62 0.27
N GLU A 77 8.52 -7.37 0.24
CA GLU A 77 9.92 -7.06 0.52
C GLU A 77 10.32 -7.47 1.94
N LEU A 78 9.44 -7.27 2.93
CA LEU A 78 9.70 -7.74 4.29
C LEU A 78 9.80 -9.27 4.37
N ARG A 79 8.94 -10.01 3.66
CA ARG A 79 9.01 -11.49 3.61
C ARG A 79 10.34 -11.94 2.98
N LEU A 80 10.72 -11.33 1.86
CA LEU A 80 11.98 -11.63 1.17
C LEU A 80 13.21 -11.29 2.05
N ALA A 81 13.18 -10.15 2.72
CA ALA A 81 14.25 -9.70 3.60
C ALA A 81 14.40 -10.60 4.85
N VAL A 82 13.30 -11.09 5.43
CA VAL A 82 13.36 -12.09 6.50
C VAL A 82 13.97 -13.39 5.99
N ALA A 83 13.53 -13.89 4.82
CA ALA A 83 14.02 -15.14 4.26
C ALA A 83 15.51 -15.11 3.87
N THR A 84 16.07 -13.92 3.66
CA THR A 84 17.46 -13.71 3.23
C THR A 84 18.35 -13.07 4.30
N ASP A 85 17.82 -12.82 5.50
CA ASP A 85 18.48 -12.09 6.59
C ASP A 85 19.01 -10.70 6.18
N ARG A 86 18.20 -9.94 5.42
CA ARG A 86 18.54 -8.62 4.86
C ARG A 86 17.58 -7.50 5.25
N LEU A 87 17.03 -7.58 6.46
CA LEU A 87 16.06 -6.60 6.97
C LEU A 87 16.61 -5.17 7.02
N ARG A 88 17.91 -5.03 7.32
CA ARG A 88 18.56 -3.71 7.41
C ARG A 88 18.62 -3.04 6.04
N GLU A 89 18.98 -3.79 5.01
CA GLU A 89 19.09 -3.32 3.63
C GLU A 89 17.71 -3.05 3.02
N ALA A 90 16.69 -3.82 3.39
CA ALA A 90 15.33 -3.66 2.89
C ALA A 90 14.61 -2.42 3.45
N LYS A 91 14.99 -1.96 4.66
CA LYS A 91 14.28 -0.89 5.38
C LYS A 91 14.00 0.38 4.56
N PRO A 92 14.95 0.94 3.78
CA PRO A 92 14.68 2.12 2.95
C PRO A 92 13.61 1.86 1.89
N THR A 93 13.67 0.72 1.21
CA THR A 93 12.69 0.31 0.19
C THR A 93 11.30 0.11 0.77
N VAL A 94 11.21 -0.59 1.91
CA VAL A 94 9.94 -0.81 2.60
C VAL A 94 9.33 0.52 3.06
N ARG A 95 10.16 1.42 3.61
CA ARG A 95 9.72 2.77 4.00
C ARG A 95 9.19 3.57 2.82
N GLU A 96 9.89 3.56 1.68
CA GLU A 96 9.46 4.21 0.44
C GLU A 96 8.07 3.72 0.01
N LEU A 97 7.87 2.41 -0.03
CA LEU A 97 6.60 1.81 -0.47
C LEU A 97 5.44 2.16 0.48
N PHE A 98 5.66 2.17 1.79
CA PHE A 98 4.63 2.65 2.73
C PHE A 98 4.34 4.15 2.61
N LEU A 99 5.33 4.98 2.28
CA LEU A 99 5.09 6.40 1.99
C LEU A 99 4.23 6.56 0.73
N VAL A 100 4.54 5.83 -0.34
CA VAL A 100 3.71 5.83 -1.57
C VAL A 100 2.28 5.39 -1.26
N ALA A 101 2.11 4.32 -0.49
CA ALA A 101 0.80 3.86 -0.05
C ALA A 101 0.03 4.93 0.74
N LEU A 102 0.68 5.57 1.71
CA LEU A 102 0.08 6.61 2.55
C LEU A 102 -0.40 7.81 1.72
N PHE A 103 0.42 8.29 0.78
CA PHE A 103 0.04 9.41 -0.07
C PHE A 103 -1.11 9.07 -1.01
N ARG A 104 -1.15 7.85 -1.56
CA ARG A 104 -2.29 7.39 -2.37
C ARG A 104 -3.56 7.23 -1.54
N ALA A 105 -3.46 6.64 -0.35
CA ALA A 105 -4.58 6.51 0.58
C ALA A 105 -5.19 7.88 0.94
N ARG A 106 -4.33 8.89 1.12
CA ARG A 106 -4.78 10.27 1.33
C ARG A 106 -5.53 10.85 0.14
N VAL A 107 -5.05 10.63 -1.08
CA VAL A 107 -5.70 11.10 -2.31
C VAL A 107 -7.04 10.39 -2.54
N GLU A 108 -7.08 9.08 -2.29
CA GLU A 108 -8.29 8.26 -2.41
C GLU A 108 -9.31 8.49 -1.28
N GLY A 109 -8.93 9.19 -0.21
CA GLY A 109 -9.79 9.32 0.97
C GLY A 109 -10.00 7.97 1.68
N ALA A 110 -9.01 7.08 1.64
CA ALA A 110 -9.08 5.73 2.19
C ALA A 110 -8.40 5.66 3.58
N PRO A 111 -9.16 5.70 4.70
CA PRO A 111 -8.56 5.69 6.04
C PRO A 111 -7.83 4.37 6.32
N ASP A 112 -8.34 3.25 5.80
CA ASP A 112 -7.72 1.93 5.98
C ASP A 112 -6.33 1.86 5.32
N GLY A 113 -6.12 2.54 4.19
CA GLY A 113 -4.80 2.60 3.55
C GLY A 113 -3.78 3.36 4.39
N ALA A 114 -4.20 4.44 5.06
CA ALA A 114 -3.35 5.17 5.99
C ALA A 114 -3.05 4.36 7.26
N LEU A 115 -4.02 3.59 7.77
CA LEU A 115 -3.81 2.67 8.89
C LEU A 115 -2.84 1.53 8.56
N ARG A 116 -2.95 0.94 7.36
CA ARG A 116 -2.01 -0.09 6.89
C ARG A 116 -0.59 0.45 6.75
N ALA A 117 -0.42 1.68 6.27
CA ALA A 117 0.88 2.33 6.25
C ALA A 117 1.42 2.59 7.67
N ALA A 118 0.57 3.00 8.61
CA ALA A 118 0.95 3.20 10.01
C ALA A 118 1.51 1.92 10.64
N ASP A 119 0.82 0.79 10.47
CA ASP A 119 1.30 -0.52 10.94
C ASP A 119 2.62 -0.93 10.27
N GLY A 120 2.77 -0.63 8.99
CA GLY A 120 4.02 -0.79 8.26
C GLY A 120 5.19 -0.03 8.87
N PHE A 121 4.99 1.26 9.20
CA PHE A 121 6.01 2.07 9.85
C PHE A 121 6.35 1.60 11.27
N VAL A 122 5.36 1.12 12.04
CA VAL A 122 5.60 0.49 13.35
C VAL A 122 6.53 -0.72 13.22
N ARG A 123 6.28 -1.60 12.24
CA ARG A 123 7.13 -2.77 11.98
C ARG A 123 8.57 -2.40 11.62
N LEU A 124 8.80 -1.21 11.05
CA LEU A 124 10.14 -0.68 10.74
C LEU A 124 10.80 0.04 11.93
N GLY A 125 10.08 0.21 13.05
CA GLY A 125 10.49 1.05 14.18
C GLY A 125 10.44 2.55 13.87
N ASP A 126 9.70 2.96 12.83
CA ASP A 126 9.59 4.34 12.38
C ASP A 126 8.38 5.03 13.00
N ARG A 127 8.49 5.31 14.30
CA ARG A 127 7.35 5.78 15.11
C ARG A 127 6.79 7.10 14.60
N ASP A 128 7.64 8.02 14.17
CA ASP A 128 7.21 9.35 13.71
C ASP A 128 6.33 9.25 12.46
N ALA A 129 6.72 8.41 11.49
CA ALA A 129 5.90 8.18 10.30
C ALA A 129 4.60 7.44 10.64
N ALA A 130 4.62 6.52 11.61
CA ALA A 130 3.39 5.85 12.07
C ALA A 130 2.40 6.86 12.69
N VAL A 131 2.87 7.79 13.51
CA VAL A 131 2.04 8.85 14.10
C VAL A 131 1.49 9.79 13.04
N LEU A 132 2.30 10.16 12.03
CA LEU A 132 1.82 10.99 10.92
C LEU A 132 0.74 10.27 10.10
N ALA A 133 0.92 8.97 9.83
CA ALA A 133 -0.06 8.16 9.11
C ALA A 133 -1.39 8.08 9.86
N LEU A 134 -1.36 7.92 11.20
CA LEU A 134 -2.56 7.95 12.04
C LEU A 134 -3.32 9.28 11.94
N ARG A 135 -2.62 10.42 12.01
CA ARG A 135 -3.24 11.76 11.88
C ARG A 135 -3.92 11.95 10.52
N ILE A 136 -3.32 11.40 9.46
CA ILE A 136 -3.91 11.40 8.12
C ILE A 136 -5.18 10.54 8.10
N ALA A 137 -5.14 9.33 8.68
CA ALA A 137 -6.30 8.46 8.78
C ALA A 137 -7.47 9.12 9.53
N GLU A 138 -7.17 9.78 10.65
CA GLU A 138 -8.14 10.56 11.43
C GLU A 138 -8.75 11.69 10.61
N THR A 139 -7.93 12.45 9.89
CA THR A 139 -8.40 13.54 9.00
C THR A 139 -9.34 13.01 7.91
N ILE A 140 -9.02 11.86 7.31
CA ILE A 140 -9.85 11.23 6.29
C ILE A 140 -11.20 10.79 6.87
N ALA A 141 -11.19 10.09 8.01
CA ALA A 141 -12.39 9.59 8.67
C ALA A 141 -13.29 10.73 9.16
N ALA A 142 -12.70 11.83 9.65
CA ALA A 142 -13.42 13.02 10.07
C ALA A 142 -14.20 13.65 8.90
N ARG A 143 -13.56 13.82 7.73
CA ARG A 143 -14.15 14.47 6.55
C ARG A 143 -15.36 13.75 5.98
N HIS A 144 -15.40 12.43 6.06
CA HIS A 144 -16.47 11.62 5.47
C HIS A 144 -17.58 11.26 6.47
N GLY A 145 -17.46 11.66 7.74
CA GLY A 145 -18.46 11.30 8.76
C GLY A 145 -18.51 9.80 9.05
N ASP A 146 -17.44 9.06 8.76
CA ASP A 146 -17.40 7.60 8.91
C ASP A 146 -17.03 7.23 10.35
N ASP A 147 -18.06 6.98 11.17
CA ASP A 147 -17.91 6.62 12.57
C ASP A 147 -17.21 5.27 12.78
N GLU A 148 -17.35 4.34 11.83
CA GLU A 148 -16.65 3.06 11.88
C GLU A 148 -15.15 3.26 11.63
N ALA A 149 -14.78 4.04 10.61
CA ALA A 149 -13.39 4.41 10.37
C ALA A 149 -12.80 5.18 11.54
N ARG A 150 -13.56 6.09 12.18
CA ARG A 150 -13.11 6.78 13.40
C ARG A 150 -12.85 5.80 14.54
N ALA A 151 -13.70 4.80 14.73
CA ALA A 151 -13.48 3.76 15.72
C ALA A 151 -12.21 2.94 15.42
N ARG A 152 -12.00 2.54 14.15
CA ARG A 152 -10.77 1.83 13.72
C ARG A 152 -9.51 2.66 13.95
N VAL A 153 -9.55 3.96 13.64
CA VAL A 153 -8.44 4.89 13.89
C VAL A 153 -8.14 4.99 15.39
N ARG A 154 -9.15 5.08 16.25
CA ARG A 154 -8.97 5.13 17.70
C ARG A 154 -8.28 3.89 18.24
N VAL A 155 -8.73 2.70 17.82
CA VAL A 155 -8.10 1.42 18.21
C VAL A 155 -6.65 1.36 17.76
N ALA A 156 -6.35 1.81 16.54
CA ALA A 156 -4.98 1.84 16.03
C ALA A 156 -4.11 2.86 16.80
N ALA A 157 -4.65 4.04 17.10
CA ALA A 157 -3.97 5.05 17.89
C ALA A 157 -3.63 4.53 19.30
N ASP A 158 -4.57 3.89 19.98
CA ASP A 158 -4.34 3.28 21.29
C ASP A 158 -3.20 2.26 21.24
N ARG A 159 -3.14 1.43 20.19
CA ARG A 159 -2.06 0.45 20.01
C ARG A 159 -0.69 1.10 19.78
N ILE A 160 -0.63 2.11 18.92
CA ILE A 160 0.63 2.69 18.42
C ILE A 160 1.20 3.76 19.38
N LEU A 161 0.33 4.50 20.05
CA LEU A 161 0.72 5.58 20.96
C LEU A 161 1.04 5.06 22.36
N ARG A 162 0.51 3.89 22.76
CA ARG A 162 0.87 3.25 24.03
C ARG A 162 2.39 3.03 24.12
N PRO A 163 3.06 3.53 25.17
CA PRO A 163 4.46 3.24 25.40
C PRO A 163 4.68 1.75 25.64
N ALA A 164 5.72 1.16 25.05
CA ALA A 164 6.11 -0.24 25.27
C ALA A 164 6.38 -0.58 26.75
N ALA A 165 6.73 0.43 27.57
CA ALA A 165 6.99 0.29 28.99
C ALA A 165 5.77 -0.16 29.83
N ASP A 166 4.54 0.10 29.36
CA ASP A 166 3.32 -0.29 30.07
C ASP A 166 2.96 -1.78 29.88
N LEU A 167 3.51 -2.42 28.85
CA LEU A 167 3.34 -3.85 28.58
C LEU A 167 4.24 -4.72 29.47
N THR A 168 5.40 -4.21 29.89
CA THR A 168 6.33 -4.95 30.75
C THR A 168 5.95 -4.85 32.23
N ARG A 169 5.37 -3.72 32.66
CA ARG A 169 4.94 -3.49 34.05
C ARG A 169 3.68 -4.26 34.44
N SER A 170 2.78 -4.52 33.48
CA SER A 170 1.57 -5.31 33.69
C SER A 170 1.81 -6.83 33.74
N ALA A 171 2.99 -7.29 33.32
CA ALA A 171 3.37 -8.70 33.28
C ALA A 171 4.19 -9.19 34.49
N GLN A 172 4.58 -8.31 35.42
CA GLN A 172 5.16 -8.73 36.69
C GLN A 172 4.10 -8.72 37.79
N PRO A 173 3.66 -9.90 38.30
CA PRO A 173 2.95 -9.94 39.57
C PRO A 173 3.94 -9.53 40.66
N GLY A 174 3.49 -8.63 41.55
CA GLY A 174 4.29 -8.09 42.64
C GLY A 174 4.98 -9.19 43.44
N SER A 175 6.28 -8.99 43.67
CA SER A 175 7.12 -9.76 44.60
C SER A 175 6.60 -9.70 46.03
#